data_AF-A0A5E4G1P0-F1
#
_entry.id   AF-A0A5E4G1P0-F1
#
_cell.length_a   1.000
_cell.length_b   1.000
_cell.length_c   1.000
_cell.angle_alpha   90.00
_cell.angle_beta   90.00
_cell.angle_gamma   90.00
#
_symmetry.space_group_name_H-M   'P 1'
#
loop_
_entity.id
_entity.type
_entity.pdbx_description
1 polymer ?
#
loop_
_entity_poly.entity_id
_entity_poly.type
_entity_poly.pdbx_seq_one_letter_code
_entity_poly.pdbx_strand_id
1 'polypeptide(L)'
;MLRNLGDASVGDDKDELQKKINEYLLGKRFLIVMDNVWSLDVTWWLRICEALPKGNGSSITTRIEKVVQKMGVKEANDGGKCMHPELENVGKEIVEKCKGLPLAIKAVGGIMLCKPSCYHEWRRIADDFRERLVENDNSVMAFLQLSYDELPSDLKSCFLCLSLYPEDCVITKDQLVHWWLGEGFIPLRNGRSAIAAGEDCFSGLTNRCLLEVVDKTYHGTISTCKIHDMVRDVVIKIGKR
;
A
#
# COMPACT_ATOMS: atom_id res chain seq x y z
N MET A 1 -5.09 -20.25 -4.45
CA MET A 1 -4.90 -20.26 -5.92
C MET A 1 -6.05 -20.99 -6.63
N LEU A 2 -6.26 -22.29 -6.41
CA LEU A 2 -7.31 -23.07 -7.08
C LEU A 2 -8.75 -22.58 -6.83
N ARG A 3 -9.06 -22.10 -5.62
CA ARG A 3 -10.35 -21.43 -5.33
C ARG A 3 -10.61 -20.20 -6.20
N ASN A 4 -9.56 -19.43 -6.50
CA ASN A 4 -9.67 -18.26 -7.39
C ASN A 4 -9.77 -18.67 -8.88
N LEU A 5 -9.47 -19.93 -9.21
CA LEU A 5 -9.68 -20.53 -10.53
C LEU A 5 -11.05 -21.22 -10.65
N GLY A 6 -11.88 -21.16 -9.60
CA GLY A 6 -13.22 -21.74 -9.56
C GLY A 6 -13.30 -23.20 -9.12
N ASP A 7 -12.20 -23.78 -8.60
CA ASP A 7 -12.19 -25.15 -8.08
C ASP A 7 -12.59 -25.20 -6.60
N ALA A 8 -13.50 -26.11 -6.27
CA ALA A 8 -14.06 -26.32 -4.93
C ALA A 8 -13.40 -27.48 -4.17
N SER A 9 -12.26 -28.01 -4.67
CA SER A 9 -11.54 -29.14 -4.08
C SER A 9 -11.25 -28.99 -2.58
N VAL A 10 -11.61 -30.03 -1.82
CA VAL A 10 -11.31 -30.23 -0.40
C VAL A 10 -10.83 -31.67 -0.24
N GLY A 11 -9.55 -31.85 0.10
CA GLY A 11 -8.98 -33.18 0.40
C GLY A 11 -7.99 -33.73 -0.63
N ASP A 12 -7.73 -33.02 -1.73
CA ASP A 12 -6.75 -33.43 -2.75
C ASP A 12 -5.31 -33.47 -2.21
N ASP A 13 -4.52 -34.42 -2.71
CA ASP A 13 -3.10 -34.48 -2.39
C ASP A 13 -2.28 -33.42 -3.16
N LYS A 14 -1.00 -33.28 -2.80
CA LYS A 14 -0.13 -32.25 -3.39
C LYS A 14 0.08 -32.42 -4.90
N ASP A 15 0.09 -33.64 -5.40
CA ASP A 15 0.39 -33.92 -6.81
C ASP A 15 -0.86 -33.70 -7.67
N GLU A 16 -2.04 -34.02 -7.15
CA GLU A 16 -3.33 -33.70 -7.75
C GLU A 16 -3.54 -32.19 -7.87
N LEU A 17 -3.20 -31.41 -6.83
CA LEU A 17 -3.30 -29.95 -6.85
C LEU A 17 -2.37 -29.33 -7.93
N GLN A 18 -1.16 -29.85 -8.10
CA GLN A 18 -0.22 -29.37 -9.12
C GLN A 18 -0.76 -29.64 -10.53
N LYS A 19 -1.28 -30.84 -10.77
CA LYS A 19 -1.84 -31.23 -12.06
C LYS A 19 -3.04 -30.35 -12.44
N LYS A 20 -3.95 -30.11 -11.49
CA LYS A 20 -5.09 -29.20 -11.69
C LYS A 20 -4.66 -27.79 -12.04
N ILE A 21 -3.69 -27.22 -11.31
CA ILE A 21 -3.17 -25.88 -11.61
C ILE A 21 -2.64 -25.81 -13.05
N ASN A 22 -1.90 -26.83 -13.48
CA ASN A 22 -1.39 -26.90 -14.84
C ASN A 22 -2.53 -26.94 -15.87
N GLU A 23 -3.49 -27.86 -15.70
CA GLU A 23 -4.63 -28.04 -16.60
C GLU A 23 -5.49 -26.78 -16.70
N TYR A 24 -5.76 -26.10 -15.59
CA TYR A 24 -6.56 -24.88 -15.58
C TYR A 24 -5.90 -23.70 -16.30
N LEU A 25 -4.58 -23.64 -16.28
CA LEU A 25 -3.78 -22.53 -16.82
C LEU A 25 -3.20 -22.81 -18.20
N LEU A 26 -3.20 -24.07 -18.65
CA LEU A 26 -2.64 -24.48 -19.94
C LEU A 26 -3.36 -23.74 -21.08
N GLY A 27 -2.56 -23.09 -21.95
CA GLY A 27 -3.08 -22.34 -23.10
C GLY A 27 -3.76 -21.00 -22.74
N LYS A 28 -3.79 -20.60 -21.46
CA LYS A 28 -4.35 -19.31 -21.03
C LYS A 28 -3.24 -18.30 -20.74
N ARG A 29 -3.54 -17.01 -20.87
CA ARG A 29 -2.71 -15.93 -20.30
C ARG A 29 -3.15 -15.71 -18.86
N PHE A 30 -2.21 -15.79 -17.92
CA PHE A 30 -2.47 -15.58 -16.50
C PHE A 30 -1.43 -14.65 -15.89
N LEU A 31 -1.85 -13.92 -14.86
CA LEU A 31 -0.97 -13.18 -13.96
C LEU A 31 -1.19 -13.73 -12.56
N ILE A 32 -0.10 -14.13 -11.90
CA ILE A 32 -0.13 -14.56 -10.50
C ILE A 32 0.59 -13.49 -9.72
N VAL A 33 -0.12 -12.89 -8.75
CA VAL A 33 0.41 -11.94 -7.79
C VAL A 33 0.48 -12.64 -6.44
N MET A 34 1.68 -12.83 -5.92
CA MET A 34 1.89 -13.35 -4.57
C MET A 34 2.28 -12.22 -3.65
N ASP A 35 1.39 -11.88 -2.72
CA ASP A 35 1.59 -10.78 -1.79
C ASP A 35 2.14 -11.24 -0.45
N ASN A 36 3.01 -10.42 0.15
CA ASN A 36 3.61 -10.63 1.47
C ASN A 36 4.26 -12.02 1.67
N VAL A 37 5.21 -12.40 0.80
CA VAL A 37 6.01 -13.61 1.02
C VAL A 37 7.13 -13.37 2.05
N TRP A 38 7.18 -14.17 3.13
CA TRP A 38 8.14 -13.98 4.24
C TRP A 38 9.18 -15.11 4.41
N SER A 39 9.07 -16.21 3.65
CA SER A 39 9.92 -17.40 3.86
C SER A 39 11.21 -17.36 3.05
N LEU A 40 12.36 -17.61 3.71
CA LEU A 40 13.67 -17.84 3.05
C LEU A 40 13.81 -19.26 2.47
N ASP A 41 12.91 -20.16 2.84
CA ASP A 41 12.71 -21.45 2.18
C ASP A 41 11.87 -21.22 0.93
N VAL A 42 12.48 -21.44 -0.24
CA VAL A 42 11.87 -21.26 -1.56
C VAL A 42 11.47 -22.60 -2.20
N THR A 43 11.55 -23.71 -1.48
CA THR A 43 11.19 -25.03 -2.02
C THR A 43 9.72 -25.11 -2.42
N TRP A 44 8.82 -24.46 -1.69
CA TRP A 44 7.41 -24.33 -2.07
C TRP A 44 7.22 -23.52 -3.36
N TRP A 45 8.07 -22.51 -3.59
CA TRP A 45 8.00 -21.67 -4.79
C TRP A 45 8.46 -22.44 -6.03
N LEU A 46 9.56 -23.19 -5.94
CA LEU A 46 10.01 -24.06 -7.04
C LEU A 46 8.93 -25.05 -7.45
N ARG A 47 8.23 -25.64 -6.48
CA ARG A 47 7.11 -26.56 -6.74
C ARG A 47 5.92 -25.89 -7.45
N ILE A 48 5.65 -24.62 -7.15
CA ILE A 48 4.62 -23.85 -7.86
C ILE A 48 5.10 -23.53 -9.27
N CYS A 49 6.35 -23.09 -9.44
CA CYS A 49 6.92 -22.82 -10.76
C CYS A 49 6.92 -24.06 -11.67
N GLU A 50 7.18 -25.24 -11.12
CA GLU A 50 7.11 -26.52 -11.84
C GLU A 50 5.69 -26.86 -12.31
N ALA A 51 4.67 -26.50 -11.52
CA ALA A 51 3.27 -26.72 -11.89
C ALA A 51 2.75 -25.71 -12.95
N LEU A 52 3.40 -24.56 -13.11
CA LEU A 52 2.95 -23.52 -14.03
C LEU A 52 3.35 -23.81 -15.49
N PRO A 53 2.43 -23.62 -16.46
CA PRO A 53 2.77 -23.66 -17.87
C PRO A 53 3.83 -22.61 -18.22
N LYS A 54 4.89 -23.02 -18.94
CA LYS A 54 5.96 -22.10 -19.39
C LYS A 54 5.39 -21.09 -20.39
N GLY A 55 5.61 -19.79 -20.17
CA GLY A 55 5.33 -18.75 -21.18
C GLY A 55 4.56 -17.50 -20.73
N ASN A 56 4.18 -17.38 -19.44
CA ASN A 56 3.49 -16.19 -18.92
C ASN A 56 4.21 -15.56 -17.72
N GLY A 57 4.02 -14.26 -17.53
CA GLY A 57 4.64 -13.48 -16.45
C GLY A 57 4.00 -13.79 -15.09
N SER A 58 4.84 -14.06 -14.10
CA SER A 58 4.48 -14.06 -12.68
C SER A 58 5.03 -12.81 -12.02
N SER A 59 4.28 -12.20 -11.09
CA SER A 59 4.72 -11.03 -10.34
C SER A 59 4.65 -11.33 -8.84
N ILE A 60 5.71 -11.00 -8.12
CA ILE A 60 5.86 -11.34 -6.70
C ILE A 60 6.08 -10.04 -5.94
N THR A 61 5.34 -9.83 -4.86
CA THR A 61 5.56 -8.74 -3.91
C THR A 61 5.99 -9.34 -2.57
N THR A 62 7.22 -9.01 -2.14
CA THR A 62 7.81 -9.49 -0.87
C THR A 62 8.60 -8.37 -0.21
N ARG A 63 8.62 -8.36 1.13
CA ARG A 63 9.38 -7.40 1.93
C ARG A 63 10.81 -7.89 2.24
N ILE A 64 11.21 -9.06 1.75
CA ILE A 64 12.51 -9.68 2.03
C ILE A 64 13.33 -9.78 0.74
N GLU A 65 14.36 -8.95 0.62
CA GLU A 65 15.23 -8.90 -0.57
C GLU A 65 15.88 -10.26 -0.90
N LYS A 66 16.29 -11.00 0.13
CA LYS A 66 16.84 -12.37 -0.02
C LYS A 66 15.86 -13.35 -0.68
N VAL A 67 14.55 -13.11 -0.55
CA VAL A 67 13.52 -13.92 -1.22
C VAL A 67 13.46 -13.57 -2.71
N VAL A 68 13.49 -12.27 -3.06
CA VAL A 68 13.52 -11.80 -4.45
C VAL A 68 14.72 -12.38 -5.21
N GLN A 69 15.91 -12.33 -4.61
CA GLN A 69 17.15 -12.86 -5.19
C GLN A 69 17.10 -14.38 -5.38
N LYS A 70 16.64 -15.13 -4.37
CA LYS A 70 16.48 -16.59 -4.47
C LYS A 70 15.39 -17.02 -5.45
N MET A 71 14.40 -16.17 -5.70
CA MET A 71 13.30 -16.43 -6.63
C MET A 71 13.60 -15.99 -8.07
N GLY A 72 14.78 -15.40 -8.34
CA GLY A 72 15.26 -15.12 -9.70
C GLY A 72 14.58 -13.95 -10.42
N VAL A 73 13.94 -13.03 -9.69
CA VAL A 73 13.25 -11.86 -10.26
C VAL A 73 14.29 -10.81 -10.68
N LYS A 74 14.17 -10.30 -11.92
CA LYS A 74 14.94 -9.14 -12.41
C LYS A 74 14.16 -7.86 -12.10
N GLU A 75 14.84 -6.83 -11.59
CA GLU A 75 14.21 -5.54 -11.28
C GLU A 75 13.54 -4.93 -12.51
N ALA A 76 12.29 -4.48 -12.35
CA ALA A 76 11.58 -3.70 -13.34
C ALA A 76 11.99 -2.24 -13.20
N ASN A 77 12.87 -1.77 -14.08
CA ASN A 77 13.29 -0.37 -14.14
C ASN A 77 12.27 0.39 -15.02
N ASP A 78 11.22 0.96 -14.43
CA ASP A 78 10.34 1.88 -15.16
C ASP A 78 10.97 3.29 -15.13
N GLY A 79 11.48 3.72 -16.28
CA GLY A 79 12.24 4.97 -16.42
C GLY A 79 11.38 6.24 -16.27
N GLY A 80 10.82 6.49 -15.08
CA GLY A 80 10.16 7.73 -14.74
C GLY A 80 11.14 8.91 -14.79
N LYS A 81 10.89 9.88 -15.68
CA LYS A 81 11.73 11.08 -15.81
C LYS A 81 11.31 12.14 -14.78
N CYS A 82 12.24 12.55 -13.92
CA CYS A 82 12.01 13.65 -12.98
C CYS A 82 11.90 14.99 -13.76
N MET A 83 10.82 15.74 -13.53
CA MET A 83 10.59 17.04 -14.17
C MET A 83 11.26 18.21 -13.43
N HIS A 84 11.83 17.95 -12.24
CA HIS A 84 12.48 18.92 -11.36
C HIS A 84 13.90 18.46 -10.97
N PRO A 85 14.91 18.72 -11.81
CA PRO A 85 16.29 18.28 -11.55
C PRO A 85 16.84 18.77 -10.20
N GLU A 86 16.38 19.92 -9.73
CA GLU A 86 16.73 20.51 -8.43
C GLU A 86 16.24 19.68 -7.22
N LEU A 87 15.19 18.87 -7.40
CA LEU A 87 14.63 18.00 -6.36
C LEU A 87 15.19 16.57 -6.43
N GLU A 88 15.83 16.20 -7.53
CA GLU A 88 16.28 14.83 -7.78
C GLU A 88 17.23 14.31 -6.70
N ASN A 89 18.18 15.15 -6.28
CA ASN A 89 19.15 14.79 -5.24
C ASN A 89 18.49 14.56 -3.88
N VAL A 90 17.53 15.42 -3.51
CA VAL A 90 16.79 15.28 -2.24
C VAL A 90 15.85 14.08 -2.30
N GLY A 91 15.21 13.85 -3.44
CA GLY A 91 14.39 12.66 -3.68
C GLY A 91 15.18 11.36 -3.55
N LYS A 92 16.37 11.29 -4.15
CA LYS A 92 17.28 10.14 -4.01
C LYS A 92 17.69 9.90 -2.55
N GLU A 93 18.08 10.94 -1.83
CA GLU A 93 18.44 10.85 -0.40
C GLU A 93 17.27 10.27 0.43
N ILE A 94 16.05 10.71 0.18
CA ILE A 94 14.86 10.23 0.88
C ILE A 94 14.56 8.76 0.57
N VAL A 95 14.66 8.37 -0.71
CA VAL A 95 14.42 6.98 -1.13
C VAL A 95 15.48 6.05 -0.56
N GLU A 96 16.74 6.47 -0.52
CA GLU A 96 17.82 5.72 0.12
C GLU A 96 17.53 5.49 1.62
N LYS A 97 17.03 6.50 2.33
CA LYS A 97 16.60 6.36 3.74
C LYS A 97 15.43 5.38 3.93
N CYS A 98 14.60 5.18 2.91
CA CYS A 98 13.51 4.20 2.94
C CYS A 98 14.02 2.75 2.83
N LYS A 99 15.30 2.51 2.53
CA LYS A 99 15.94 1.17 2.46
C LYS A 99 15.16 0.17 1.58
N GLY A 100 14.56 0.65 0.49
CA GLY A 100 13.79 -0.19 -0.44
C GLY A 100 12.42 -0.67 0.08
N LEU A 101 11.94 -0.17 1.22
CA LEU A 101 10.64 -0.57 1.78
C LEU A 101 9.48 0.09 1.00
N PRO A 102 8.65 -0.67 0.26
CA PRO A 102 7.67 -0.09 -0.65
C PRO A 102 6.63 0.80 0.06
N LEU A 103 6.19 0.39 1.26
CA LEU A 103 5.23 1.18 2.03
C LEU A 103 5.84 2.49 2.53
N ALA A 104 7.12 2.49 2.93
CA ALA A 104 7.82 3.72 3.32
C ALA A 104 7.92 4.67 2.12
N ILE A 105 8.37 4.17 0.96
CA ILE A 105 8.48 4.97 -0.27
C ILE A 105 7.12 5.55 -0.67
N LYS A 106 6.06 4.73 -0.65
CA LYS A 106 4.69 5.19 -0.93
C LYS A 106 4.21 6.26 0.04
N ALA A 107 4.44 6.05 1.35
CA ALA A 107 4.05 6.99 2.39
C ALA A 107 4.74 8.35 2.21
N VAL A 108 6.05 8.37 1.93
CA VAL A 108 6.78 9.61 1.68
C VAL A 108 6.37 10.26 0.37
N GLY A 109 6.27 9.48 -0.71
CA GLY A 109 5.80 9.97 -2.01
C GLY A 109 4.41 10.61 -1.91
N GLY A 110 3.52 10.03 -1.11
CA GLY A 110 2.20 10.57 -0.82
C GLY A 110 2.21 11.90 -0.06
N ILE A 111 3.12 12.08 0.91
CA ILE A 111 3.33 13.39 1.54
C ILE A 111 3.82 14.40 0.50
N MET A 112 4.83 14.04 -0.27
CA MET A 112 5.47 14.93 -1.25
C MET A 112 4.51 15.39 -2.35
N LEU A 113 3.60 14.51 -2.79
CA LEU A 113 2.55 14.84 -3.75
C LEU A 113 1.62 15.98 -3.25
N CYS A 114 1.51 16.14 -1.93
CA CYS A 114 0.68 17.15 -1.29
C CYS A 114 1.44 18.45 -0.97
N LYS A 115 2.74 18.54 -1.30
CA LYS A 115 3.60 19.69 -1.00
C LYS A 115 3.99 20.43 -2.27
N PRO A 116 4.29 21.74 -2.18
CA PRO A 116 4.87 22.47 -3.30
C PRO A 116 6.16 21.78 -3.77
N SER A 117 6.37 21.73 -5.09
CA SER A 117 7.61 21.24 -5.71
C SER A 117 8.76 22.25 -5.52
N CYS A 118 9.16 22.50 -4.27
CA CYS A 118 10.23 23.42 -3.93
C CYS A 118 11.28 22.76 -3.02
N TYR A 119 12.54 23.16 -3.23
CA TYR A 119 13.69 22.55 -2.55
C TYR A 119 13.60 22.64 -1.02
N HIS A 120 13.20 23.81 -0.50
CA HIS A 120 13.16 24.05 0.95
C HIS A 120 12.17 23.12 1.68
N GLU A 121 10.97 22.90 1.14
CA GLU A 121 9.99 21.98 1.74
C GLU A 121 10.48 20.54 1.68
N TRP A 122 11.03 20.11 0.55
CA TRP A 122 11.57 18.75 0.39
C TRP A 122 12.74 18.50 1.34
N ARG A 123 13.60 19.50 1.52
CA ARG A 123 14.74 19.42 2.44
C ARG A 123 14.29 19.36 3.89
N ARG A 124 13.32 20.19 4.30
CA ARG A 124 12.73 20.14 5.66
C ARG A 124 12.21 18.73 5.95
N ILE A 125 11.42 18.17 5.05
CA ILE A 125 10.87 16.82 5.20
C ILE A 125 12.00 15.77 5.29
N ALA A 126 13.05 15.88 4.47
CA ALA A 126 14.19 14.97 4.50
C ALA A 126 14.98 15.03 5.83
N ASP A 127 15.10 16.21 6.41
CA ASP A 127 15.77 16.43 7.70
C ASP A 127 14.89 15.92 8.87
N ASP A 128 13.58 16.20 8.85
CA ASP A 128 12.60 15.65 9.83
C ASP A 128 12.60 14.11 9.83
N PHE A 129 12.70 13.48 8.65
CA PHE A 129 12.85 12.03 8.54
C PHE A 129 14.15 11.53 9.17
N ARG A 130 15.26 12.26 8.99
CA ARG A 130 16.55 11.85 9.55
C ARG A 130 16.49 11.79 11.07
N GLU A 131 15.90 12.80 11.70
CA GLU A 131 15.79 12.86 13.16
C GLU A 131 14.94 11.71 13.70
N ARG A 132 13.79 11.42 13.09
CA ARG A 132 12.89 10.34 13.53
C ARG A 132 13.44 8.93 13.34
N LEU A 133 14.28 8.72 12.32
CA LEU A 133 14.96 7.45 12.10
C LEU A 133 16.07 7.20 13.14
N VAL A 134 16.61 8.24 13.77
CA VAL A 134 17.56 8.09 14.88
C VAL A 134 16.85 7.66 16.17
N GLU A 135 15.60 8.08 16.36
CA GLU A 135 14.81 7.80 17.57
C GLU A 135 14.09 6.44 17.57
N ASN A 136 13.95 5.77 16.42
CA ASN A 136 13.10 4.58 16.27
C ASN A 136 13.76 3.47 15.44
N ASP A 137 13.91 2.28 16.04
CA ASP A 137 14.49 1.09 15.38
C ASP A 137 13.67 0.60 14.18
N ASN A 138 12.34 0.85 14.16
CA ASN A 138 11.48 0.47 13.04
C ASN A 138 11.28 1.66 12.07
N SER A 139 12.05 1.65 10.98
CA SER A 139 12.04 2.69 9.96
C SER A 139 10.63 2.97 9.43
N VAL A 140 9.81 1.95 9.18
CA VAL A 140 8.48 2.17 8.59
C VAL A 140 7.51 2.82 9.57
N MET A 141 7.59 2.49 10.85
CA MET A 141 6.78 3.16 11.87
C MET A 141 7.14 4.65 11.96
N ALA A 142 8.42 5.00 11.84
CA ALA A 142 8.85 6.39 11.78
C ALA A 142 8.29 7.11 10.54
N PHE A 143 8.33 6.46 9.37
CA PHE A 143 7.80 7.01 8.12
C PHE A 143 6.29 7.27 8.20
N LEU A 144 5.53 6.28 8.68
CA LEU A 144 4.08 6.39 8.83
C LEU A 144 3.66 7.40 9.90
N GLN A 145 4.43 7.51 10.98
CA GLN A 145 4.21 8.55 12.00
C GLN A 145 4.42 9.95 11.41
N LEU A 146 5.46 10.16 10.59
CA LEU A 146 5.62 11.45 9.91
C LEU A 146 4.49 11.70 8.90
N SER A 147 4.05 10.68 8.15
CA SER A 147 2.89 10.81 7.26
C SER A 147 1.65 11.28 8.01
N TYR A 148 1.43 10.79 9.23
CA TYR A 148 0.37 11.25 10.11
C TYR A 148 0.60 12.69 10.59
N ASP A 149 1.80 13.03 11.05
CA ASP A 149 2.11 14.34 11.61
C ASP A 149 1.95 15.46 10.56
N GLU A 150 2.29 15.16 9.30
CA GLU A 150 2.13 16.00 8.10
C GLU A 150 0.70 16.00 7.51
N LEU A 151 -0.27 15.34 8.16
CA LEU A 151 -1.69 15.48 7.79
C LEU A 151 -2.23 16.85 8.24
N PRO A 152 -3.11 17.48 7.44
CA PRO A 152 -3.97 18.55 7.91
C PRO A 152 -4.78 18.11 9.15
N SER A 153 -5.08 19.06 10.06
CA SER A 153 -5.86 18.81 11.29
C SER A 153 -7.11 18.00 11.03
N ASP A 154 -7.82 18.35 9.97
CA ASP A 154 -9.13 17.79 9.63
C ASP A 154 -9.02 16.32 9.19
N LEU A 155 -7.89 15.93 8.58
CA LEU A 155 -7.64 14.54 8.20
C LEU A 155 -7.14 13.68 9.36
N LYS A 156 -6.59 14.28 10.42
CA LYS A 156 -6.08 13.51 11.57
C LYS A 156 -7.22 12.77 12.27
N SER A 157 -8.36 13.42 12.48
CA SER A 157 -9.54 12.78 13.09
C SER A 157 -10.12 11.68 12.20
N CYS A 158 -10.27 11.95 10.90
CA CYS A 158 -10.69 10.96 9.92
C CYS A 158 -9.76 9.73 9.89
N PHE A 159 -8.45 9.94 10.02
CA PHE A 159 -7.47 8.86 10.06
C PHE A 159 -7.53 8.08 11.39
N LEU A 160 -7.68 8.75 12.54
CA LEU A 160 -7.67 8.09 13.86
C LEU A 160 -8.84 7.11 14.04
N CYS A 161 -10.03 7.44 13.53
CA CYS A 161 -11.20 6.57 13.66
C CYS A 161 -11.04 5.24 12.89
N LEU A 162 -10.10 5.16 11.94
CA LEU A 162 -9.80 3.93 11.22
C LEU A 162 -9.27 2.82 12.13
N SER A 163 -8.75 3.16 13.32
CA SER A 163 -8.31 2.19 14.33
C SER A 163 -9.44 1.27 14.84
N LEU A 164 -10.70 1.68 14.67
CA LEU A 164 -11.87 0.91 15.08
C LEU A 164 -12.15 -0.28 14.16
N TYR A 165 -11.60 -0.27 12.94
CA TYR A 165 -11.79 -1.37 12.01
C TYR A 165 -10.82 -2.54 12.33
N PRO A 166 -11.29 -3.79 12.18
CA PRO A 166 -10.43 -4.96 12.31
C PRO A 166 -9.42 -5.03 11.16
N GLU A 167 -8.40 -5.87 11.35
CA GLU A 167 -7.41 -6.18 10.33
C GLU A 167 -8.06 -6.78 9.09
N ASP A 168 -7.52 -6.47 7.90
CA ASP A 168 -8.05 -6.89 6.59
C ASP A 168 -9.54 -6.55 6.32
N CYS A 169 -10.14 -5.67 7.11
CA CYS A 169 -11.53 -5.26 6.91
C CYS A 169 -11.69 -4.43 5.63
N VAL A 170 -12.57 -4.89 4.74
CA VAL A 170 -12.99 -4.12 3.56
C VAL A 170 -14.10 -3.16 3.97
N ILE A 171 -13.85 -1.88 3.77
CA ILE A 171 -14.70 -0.76 4.19
C ILE A 171 -15.29 -0.10 2.95
N THR A 172 -16.60 0.13 2.94
CA THR A 172 -17.22 0.90 1.85
C THR A 172 -16.90 2.39 2.01
N LYS A 173 -16.56 3.06 0.90
CA LYS A 173 -16.25 4.49 0.90
C LYS A 173 -17.41 5.31 1.47
N ASP A 174 -18.63 5.01 1.04
CA ASP A 174 -19.82 5.77 1.43
C ASP A 174 -20.05 5.67 2.94
N GLN A 175 -19.96 4.48 3.54
CA GLN A 175 -20.10 4.31 4.98
C GLN A 175 -19.08 5.14 5.75
N LEU A 176 -17.81 5.12 5.31
CA LEU A 176 -16.73 5.84 5.97
C LEU A 176 -16.95 7.36 5.91
N VAL A 177 -17.34 7.88 4.73
CA VAL A 177 -17.64 9.30 4.54
C VAL A 177 -18.85 9.73 5.39
N HIS A 178 -19.93 8.95 5.41
CA HIS A 178 -21.11 9.27 6.23
C HIS A 178 -20.78 9.25 7.73
N TRP A 179 -19.91 8.32 8.16
CA TRP A 179 -19.48 8.27 9.55
C TRP A 179 -18.67 9.52 9.92
N TRP A 180 -17.67 9.91 9.12
CA TRP A 180 -16.90 11.14 9.37
C TRP A 180 -17.77 12.40 9.41
N LEU A 181 -18.84 12.44 8.62
CA LEU A 181 -19.83 13.51 8.65
C LEU A 181 -20.64 13.50 9.96
N GLY A 182 -21.07 12.32 10.40
CA GLY A 182 -21.82 12.14 11.65
C GLY A 182 -21.02 12.55 12.89
N GLU A 183 -19.72 12.26 12.92
CA GLU A 183 -18.82 12.67 14.01
C GLU A 183 -18.39 14.14 13.92
N GLY A 184 -18.72 14.83 12.82
CA GLY A 184 -18.34 16.23 12.61
C GLY A 184 -16.85 16.45 12.35
N PHE A 185 -16.12 15.44 11.87
CA PHE A 185 -14.69 15.56 11.56
C PHE A 185 -14.41 16.41 10.32
N ILE A 186 -15.39 16.51 9.41
CA ILE A 186 -15.24 17.20 8.13
C ILE A 186 -15.67 18.67 8.28
N PRO A 187 -14.77 19.64 8.00
CA PRO A 187 -15.11 21.05 8.08
C PRO A 187 -16.06 21.44 6.95
N LEU A 188 -17.27 21.85 7.32
CA LEU A 188 -18.24 22.35 6.35
C LEU A 188 -17.84 23.77 5.93
N ARG A 189 -17.48 23.94 4.64
CA ARG A 189 -17.21 25.24 4.04
C ARG A 189 -18.43 25.74 3.29
N ASN A 190 -18.70 27.05 3.39
CA ASN A 190 -19.84 27.69 2.72
C ASN A 190 -19.86 27.37 1.22
N GLY A 191 -20.97 26.80 0.75
CA GLY A 191 -21.23 26.53 -0.67
C GLY A 191 -20.80 25.16 -1.21
N ARG A 192 -20.14 24.30 -0.42
CA ARG A 192 -19.89 22.90 -0.81
C ARG A 192 -20.87 21.93 -0.14
N SER A 193 -21.17 20.83 -0.81
CA SER A 193 -21.92 19.74 -0.18
C SER A 193 -21.05 19.03 0.86
N ALA A 194 -21.68 18.60 1.96
CA ALA A 194 -21.02 17.85 3.02
C ALA A 194 -20.36 16.56 2.49
N ILE A 195 -21.07 15.86 1.59
CA ILE A 195 -20.57 14.64 0.93
C ILE A 195 -19.30 14.94 0.14
N ALA A 196 -19.28 15.98 -0.69
CA ALA A 196 -18.10 16.33 -1.48
C ALA A 196 -16.90 16.67 -0.58
N ALA A 197 -17.12 17.38 0.53
CA ALA A 197 -16.06 17.66 1.50
C ALA A 197 -15.52 16.37 2.14
N GLY A 198 -16.37 15.38 2.41
CA GLY A 198 -15.95 14.07 2.91
C GLY A 198 -15.21 13.24 1.86
N GLU A 199 -15.61 13.32 0.59
CA GLU A 199 -14.89 12.69 -0.51
C GLU A 199 -13.51 13.32 -0.76
N ASP A 200 -13.38 14.64 -0.56
CA ASP A 200 -12.08 15.34 -0.58
C ASP A 200 -11.18 14.79 0.54
N CYS A 201 -11.72 14.60 1.75
CA CYS A 201 -10.99 14.00 2.86
C CYS A 201 -10.55 12.55 2.56
N PHE A 202 -11.45 11.74 2.02
CA PHE A 202 -11.14 10.37 1.59
C PHE A 202 -9.99 10.36 0.58
N SER A 203 -10.10 11.21 -0.45
CA SER A 203 -9.09 11.34 -1.50
C SER A 203 -7.74 11.80 -0.92
N GLY A 204 -7.75 12.70 0.07
CA GLY A 204 -6.56 13.13 0.78
C GLY A 204 -5.81 12.00 1.50
N LEU A 205 -6.54 11.03 2.07
CA LEU A 205 -5.94 9.85 2.72
C LEU A 205 -5.44 8.82 1.68
N THR A 206 -6.18 8.58 0.60
CA THR A 206 -5.75 7.66 -0.46
C THR A 206 -4.54 8.17 -1.22
N ASN A 207 -4.47 9.48 -1.49
CA ASN A 207 -3.31 10.12 -2.15
C ASN A 207 -2.03 10.02 -1.32
N ARG A 208 -2.16 9.84 0.00
CA ARG A 208 -1.06 9.61 0.94
C ARG A 208 -0.73 8.14 1.17
N CYS A 209 -1.39 7.25 0.42
CA CYS A 209 -1.27 5.80 0.56
C CYS A 209 -1.58 5.28 1.98
N LEU A 210 -2.39 6.02 2.75
CA LEU A 210 -2.85 5.61 4.09
C LEU A 210 -4.09 4.71 4.02
N LEU A 211 -4.80 4.74 2.89
CA LEU A 211 -5.90 3.85 2.55
C LEU A 211 -5.57 3.15 1.22
N GLU A 212 -5.77 1.83 1.20
CA GLU A 212 -5.61 1.02 0.00
C GLU A 212 -6.96 0.86 -0.70
N VAL A 213 -6.99 1.17 -1.99
CA VAL A 213 -8.19 0.98 -2.81
C VAL A 213 -8.34 -0.50 -3.13
N VAL A 214 -9.52 -1.07 -2.84
CA VAL A 214 -9.83 -2.48 -3.12
C VAL A 214 -10.58 -2.57 -4.44
N ASP A 215 -11.79 -1.99 -4.50
CA ASP A 215 -12.61 -1.98 -5.71
C ASP A 215 -12.90 -0.56 -6.20
N LYS A 216 -13.14 -0.49 -7.51
CA LYS A 216 -13.66 0.70 -8.19
C LYS A 216 -14.94 0.32 -8.92
N THR A 217 -15.85 1.29 -9.05
CA THR A 217 -17.03 1.17 -9.90
C THR A 217 -16.63 1.16 -11.37
N TYR A 218 -17.59 0.86 -12.24
CA TYR A 218 -17.42 0.93 -13.70
C TYR A 218 -17.04 2.34 -14.21
N HIS A 219 -17.35 3.39 -13.45
CA HIS A 219 -16.95 4.77 -13.72
C HIS A 219 -15.54 5.12 -13.24
N GLY A 220 -14.83 4.16 -12.63
CA GLY A 220 -13.50 4.39 -12.06
C GLY A 220 -13.50 5.08 -10.69
N THR A 221 -14.68 5.34 -10.10
CA THR A 221 -14.79 5.88 -8.74
C THR A 221 -14.50 4.79 -7.72
N ILE A 222 -13.81 5.13 -6.63
CA ILE A 222 -13.47 4.17 -5.56
C ILE A 222 -14.75 3.77 -4.83
N SER A 223 -15.01 2.47 -4.69
CA SER A 223 -16.17 1.94 -3.97
C SER A 223 -15.80 1.37 -2.60
N THR A 224 -14.69 0.65 -2.52
CA THR A 224 -14.24 -0.02 -1.30
C THR A 224 -12.75 0.23 -1.06
N CYS A 225 -12.37 0.24 0.21
CA CYS A 225 -11.00 0.43 0.64
C CYS A 225 -10.67 -0.48 1.83
N LYS A 226 -9.38 -0.59 2.14
CA LYS A 226 -8.88 -1.25 3.33
C LYS A 226 -7.70 -0.46 3.91
N ILE A 227 -7.35 -0.74 5.15
CA ILE A 227 -6.18 -0.17 5.80
C ILE A 227 -5.10 -1.25 5.85
N HIS A 228 -3.89 -0.91 5.42
CA HIS A 228 -2.76 -1.82 5.53
C HIS A 228 -2.40 -2.04 7.02
N ASP A 229 -2.06 -3.27 7.41
CA ASP A 229 -1.89 -3.67 8.82
C ASP A 229 -0.91 -2.77 9.60
N MET A 230 0.24 -2.47 8.99
CA MET A 230 1.21 -1.55 9.59
C MET A 230 0.71 -0.10 9.75
N VAL A 231 -0.15 0.37 8.85
CA VAL A 231 -0.79 1.68 8.99
C VAL A 231 -1.78 1.64 10.16
N ARG A 232 -2.55 0.55 10.26
CA ARG A 232 -3.46 0.30 11.39
C ARG A 232 -2.71 0.26 12.72
N ASP A 233 -1.56 -0.41 12.80
CA ASP A 233 -0.72 -0.46 14.00
C ASP A 233 -0.27 0.95 14.45
N VAL A 234 0.08 1.80 13.50
CA VAL A 234 0.42 3.21 13.76
C VAL A 234 -0.78 3.96 14.29
N VAL A 235 -1.96 3.81 13.66
CA VAL A 235 -3.19 4.49 14.11
C VAL A 235 -3.54 4.07 15.54
N ILE A 236 -3.47 2.78 15.85
CA ILE A 236 -3.74 2.24 17.18
C ILE A 236 -2.71 2.76 18.20
N LYS A 237 -1.44 2.83 17.82
CA LYS A 237 -0.37 3.35 18.69
C LYS A 237 -0.58 4.84 19.00
N ILE A 238 -1.01 5.63 18.02
CA ILE A 238 -1.29 7.06 18.20
C ILE A 238 -2.56 7.25 19.03
N GLY A 239 -3.64 6.53 18.74
CA GLY A 239 -4.92 6.68 19.43
C GLY A 239 -4.94 6.21 20.90
N LYS A 240 -3.90 5.52 21.36
CA LYS A 240 -3.70 5.14 22.76
C LYS A 240 -2.95 6.19 23.60
N ARG A 241 -2.43 7.25 22.98
CA ARG A 241 -1.80 8.39 23.66
C ARG A 241 -2.86 9.41 24.05
#